data_AF-U2C3W3-F1
#
_entry.id   AF-U2C3W3-F1
#
_cell.length_a   1.000
_cell.length_b   1.000
_cell.length_c   1.000
_cell.angle_alpha   90.00
_cell.angle_beta   90.00
_cell.angle_gamma   90.00
#
_symmetry.space_group_name_H-M   'P 1'
#
loop_
_entity.id
_entity.type
_entity.pdbx_description
1 polymer ?
#
loop_
_entity_poly.entity_id
_entity_poly.type
_entity_poly.pdbx_seq_one_letter_code
_entity_poly.pdbx_strand_id
1 'polypeptide(L)'
;NPTDKVQIADEKIVALQGEITDNKINLLAKKIGTSKVSILSAEGKERGSFEITVTPVFQLSFTPEKLTIEQQKTAQITIVGTLNPTDKVQIADEEIVAQQGKVTNNKINLLAKNIGTTKVSILSAEGKERGSFEITVTPKLLLSFSPAKVVIKKGETATITVTGVWNASDKIRIVNETIVSLQGEATNNRINLLALKVGSTQVQVLTADSRDRGSFEVVVYEDLKKITLPHKGDIPHYKTEITSKEEYKQLIEQTLRTHELLKRVLEQLEKYPLEKYRYNDQNALYLEGIRISRAAKLYYKENKETADLKNLKNTYENLHQYGIGYTEVEIMVRLAELYRQEFPHNTEIERIIKDNFNGEYGNLDGPILTNYLNKNIVKAFNDIIDIVNKLK
;
A
#
# COMPACT_ATOMS: atom_id res chain seq x y z
N ASN A 1 85.67 6.59 -32.45
CA ASN A 1 86.88 5.78 -32.21
C ASN A 1 86.80 5.13 -30.85
N PRO A 2 87.35 3.91 -30.65
CA PRO A 2 87.33 3.18 -29.37
C PRO A 2 88.00 3.92 -28.20
N THR A 3 88.78 4.96 -28.51
CA THR A 3 89.55 5.76 -27.56
C THR A 3 88.96 7.15 -27.32
N ASP A 4 87.80 7.46 -27.89
CA ASP A 4 87.13 8.75 -27.69
C ASP A 4 86.51 8.80 -26.28
N LYS A 5 86.56 9.97 -25.64
CA LYS A 5 86.04 10.20 -24.28
C LYS A 5 84.84 11.13 -24.34
N VAL A 6 83.85 10.88 -23.50
CA VAL A 6 82.72 11.81 -23.30
C VAL A 6 83.05 12.73 -22.13
N GLN A 7 82.98 14.04 -22.37
CA GLN A 7 83.07 15.07 -21.35
C GLN A 7 81.69 15.71 -21.17
N ILE A 8 81.21 15.78 -19.94
CA ILE A 8 79.95 16.41 -19.59
C ILE A 8 80.26 17.65 -18.75
N ALA A 9 79.77 18.82 -19.19
CA ALA A 9 80.07 20.10 -18.54
C ALA A 9 79.50 20.17 -17.11
N ASP A 10 78.29 19.65 -16.89
CA ASP A 10 77.69 19.51 -15.56
C ASP A 10 77.13 18.08 -15.36
N GLU A 11 77.91 17.26 -14.65
CA GLU A 11 77.56 15.88 -14.32
C GLU A 11 76.44 15.75 -13.27
N LYS A 12 76.04 16.85 -12.63
CA LYS A 12 74.88 16.89 -11.74
C LYS A 12 73.57 16.98 -12.52
N ILE A 13 73.60 17.53 -13.74
CA ILE A 13 72.43 17.64 -14.64
C ILE A 13 72.23 16.33 -15.41
N VAL A 14 73.28 15.77 -15.98
CA VAL A 14 73.27 14.54 -16.78
C VAL A 14 74.54 13.75 -16.53
N ALA A 15 74.52 12.42 -16.56
CA ALA A 15 75.73 11.60 -16.43
C ALA A 15 75.82 10.55 -17.52
N LEU A 16 77.05 10.14 -17.89
CA LEU A 16 77.27 9.02 -18.79
C LEU A 16 76.81 7.71 -18.11
N GLN A 17 76.04 6.90 -18.82
CA GLN A 17 75.54 5.62 -18.33
C GLN A 17 76.14 4.47 -19.15
N GLY A 18 77.20 3.86 -18.63
CA GLY A 18 77.91 2.77 -19.30
C GLY A 18 78.98 3.23 -20.30
N GLU A 19 79.56 2.28 -21.03
CA GLU A 19 80.61 2.54 -22.03
C GLU A 19 80.04 2.94 -23.40
N ILE A 20 80.84 3.67 -24.18
CA ILE A 20 80.50 4.03 -25.56
C ILE A 20 80.61 2.77 -26.43
N THR A 21 79.50 2.31 -26.99
CA THR A 21 79.43 1.12 -27.83
C THR A 21 78.72 1.46 -29.14
N ASP A 22 79.20 0.94 -30.27
CA ASP A 22 78.58 1.10 -31.60
C ASP A 22 78.21 2.55 -31.98
N ASN A 23 79.10 3.51 -31.68
CA ASN A 23 78.87 4.95 -31.89
C ASN A 23 77.62 5.50 -31.16
N LYS A 24 77.17 4.85 -30.09
CA LYS A 24 76.07 5.30 -29.22
C LYS A 24 76.60 5.73 -27.86
N ILE A 25 75.98 6.77 -27.32
CA ILE A 25 76.24 7.29 -25.97
C ILE A 25 74.91 7.22 -25.21
N ASN A 26 74.91 6.57 -24.05
CA ASN A 26 73.75 6.52 -23.15
C ASN A 26 73.94 7.54 -22.03
N LEU A 27 72.94 8.37 -21.81
CA LEU A 27 72.97 9.45 -20.81
C LEU A 27 71.82 9.28 -19.82
N LEU A 28 72.13 9.43 -18.53
CA LEU A 28 71.16 9.44 -17.44
C LEU A 28 70.89 10.89 -17.01
N ALA A 29 69.65 11.35 -17.14
CA ALA A 29 69.21 12.64 -16.61
C ALA A 29 69.16 12.58 -15.06
N LYS A 30 69.77 13.57 -14.40
CA LYS A 30 69.88 13.65 -12.93
C LYS A 30 69.20 14.86 -12.32
N LYS A 31 69.36 16.05 -12.90
CA LYS A 31 68.81 17.30 -12.36
C LYS A 31 68.39 18.25 -13.47
N ILE A 32 67.37 19.06 -13.21
CA ILE A 32 66.89 20.10 -14.12
C ILE A 32 68.03 21.07 -14.46
N GLY A 33 68.17 21.39 -15.75
CA GLY A 33 69.16 22.32 -16.27
C GLY A 33 69.63 21.90 -17.67
N THR A 34 70.52 22.70 -18.26
CA THR A 34 71.17 22.39 -19.54
C THR A 34 72.64 22.06 -19.31
N SER A 35 73.14 21.00 -19.93
CA SER A 35 74.55 20.59 -19.87
C SER A 35 75.06 20.33 -21.28
N LYS A 36 76.28 20.76 -21.59
CA LYS A 36 76.96 20.46 -22.85
C LYS A 36 77.66 19.10 -22.74
N VAL A 37 77.43 18.24 -23.71
CA VAL A 37 78.11 16.94 -23.85
C VAL A 37 79.06 17.05 -25.05
N SER A 38 80.36 16.90 -24.78
CA SER A 38 81.41 16.93 -25.80
C SER A 38 82.03 15.53 -25.98
N ILE A 39 82.29 15.16 -27.23
CA ILE A 39 83.05 13.97 -27.59
C ILE A 39 84.48 14.41 -27.90
N LEU A 40 85.44 13.92 -27.13
CA LEU A 40 86.85 14.24 -27.26
C LEU A 40 87.60 13.06 -27.88
N SER A 41 88.57 13.35 -28.74
CA SER A 41 89.59 12.38 -29.16
C SER A 41 90.47 11.93 -27.98
N ALA A 42 91.25 10.85 -28.15
CA ALA A 42 92.22 10.38 -27.15
C ALA A 42 93.23 11.48 -26.73
N GLU A 43 93.54 12.39 -27.64
CA GLU A 43 94.45 13.53 -27.46
C GLU A 43 93.74 14.77 -26.86
N GLY A 44 92.47 14.66 -26.48
CA GLY A 44 91.71 15.73 -25.84
C GLY A 44 91.10 16.77 -26.78
N LYS A 45 91.24 16.63 -28.11
CA LYS A 45 90.58 17.54 -29.08
C LYS A 45 89.09 17.22 -29.22
N GLU A 46 88.22 18.23 -29.12
CA GLU A 46 86.77 18.11 -29.36
C GLU A 46 86.50 17.70 -30.81
N ARG A 47 85.76 16.61 -30.99
CA ARG A 47 85.31 16.08 -32.29
C ARG A 47 83.87 16.45 -32.61
N GLY A 48 83.09 16.75 -31.59
CA GLY A 48 81.71 17.19 -31.71
C GLY A 48 81.10 17.39 -30.35
N SER A 49 80.01 18.14 -30.30
CA SER A 49 79.27 18.37 -29.06
C SER A 49 77.81 18.65 -29.34
N PHE A 50 76.99 18.45 -28.32
CA PHE A 50 75.57 18.80 -28.31
C PHE A 50 75.16 19.26 -26.91
N GLU A 51 74.05 20.01 -26.82
CA GLU A 51 73.44 20.38 -25.55
C GLU A 51 72.32 19.40 -25.20
N ILE A 52 72.22 19.05 -23.93
CA ILE A 52 71.08 18.32 -23.37
C ILE A 52 70.42 19.15 -22.28
N THR A 53 69.10 19.35 -22.41
CA THR A 53 68.29 20.05 -21.41
C THR A 53 67.42 19.03 -20.68
N VAL A 54 67.60 18.92 -19.38
CA VAL A 54 66.73 18.16 -18.49
C VAL A 54 65.64 19.11 -17.99
N THR A 55 64.41 18.87 -18.40
CA THR A 55 63.25 19.68 -18.00
C THR A 55 62.57 19.12 -16.75
N PRO A 56 61.89 19.96 -15.94
CA PRO A 56 61.08 19.48 -14.82
C PRO A 56 59.97 18.53 -15.28
N VAL A 57 59.69 17.47 -14.52
CA VAL A 57 58.41 16.76 -14.63
C VAL A 57 57.41 17.51 -13.77
N PHE A 58 56.59 18.37 -14.37
CA PHE A 58 55.51 19.02 -13.65
C PHE A 58 54.41 17.99 -13.34
N GLN A 59 54.26 17.65 -12.06
CA GLN A 59 53.11 16.88 -11.57
C GLN A 59 51.84 17.72 -11.72
N LEU A 60 50.76 17.09 -12.15
CA LEU A 60 49.43 17.66 -12.26
C LEU A 60 48.66 17.37 -10.98
N SER A 61 47.89 18.34 -10.50
CA SER A 61 46.89 18.14 -9.46
C SER A 61 45.48 18.35 -10.02
N PHE A 62 44.46 17.93 -9.27
CA PHE A 62 43.08 17.87 -9.75
C PHE A 62 42.15 18.53 -8.75
N THR A 63 41.14 19.24 -9.25
CA THR A 63 40.08 19.82 -8.43
C THR A 63 38.72 19.35 -8.92
N PRO A 64 37.95 18.64 -8.06
CA PRO A 64 38.32 18.19 -6.70
C PRO A 64 39.37 17.05 -6.70
N GLU A 65 40.11 16.89 -5.60
CA GLU A 65 41.11 15.82 -5.41
C GLU A 65 40.49 14.44 -5.18
N LYS A 66 39.25 14.42 -4.68
CA LYS A 66 38.41 13.23 -4.52
C LYS A 66 37.00 13.56 -5.00
N LEU A 67 36.42 12.68 -5.81
CA LEU A 67 35.07 12.88 -6.33
C LEU A 67 34.16 11.71 -5.96
N THR A 68 33.04 12.03 -5.32
CA THR A 68 31.91 11.11 -5.19
C THR A 68 30.76 11.65 -6.04
N ILE A 69 30.25 10.84 -6.97
CA ILE A 69 29.22 11.25 -7.92
C ILE A 69 28.11 10.20 -8.03
N GLU A 70 26.87 10.63 -8.21
CA GLU A 70 25.76 9.71 -8.47
C GLU A 70 25.82 9.14 -9.90
N GLN A 71 25.45 7.86 -10.04
CA GLN A 71 25.34 7.18 -11.34
C GLN A 71 24.48 7.99 -12.33
N GLN A 72 24.87 7.97 -13.61
CA GLN A 72 24.27 8.74 -14.71
C GLN A 72 24.45 10.26 -14.64
N LYS A 73 25.16 10.80 -13.64
CA LYS A 73 25.58 12.19 -13.65
C LYS A 73 26.94 12.35 -14.32
N THR A 74 27.18 13.58 -14.75
CA THR A 74 28.47 14.02 -15.28
C THR A 74 29.14 14.92 -14.26
N ALA A 75 30.46 14.77 -14.10
CA ALA A 75 31.26 15.72 -13.34
C ALA A 75 32.38 16.26 -14.22
N GLN A 76 32.77 17.50 -13.92
CA GLN A 76 33.90 18.16 -14.53
C GLN A 76 35.04 18.23 -13.53
N ILE A 77 36.21 17.72 -13.92
CA ILE A 77 37.44 17.79 -13.14
C ILE A 77 38.35 18.83 -13.78
N THR A 78 38.85 19.76 -12.97
CA THR A 78 39.84 20.74 -13.41
C THR A 78 41.25 20.20 -13.16
N ILE A 79 42.08 20.25 -14.18
CA ILE A 79 43.51 19.91 -14.12
C ILE A 79 44.26 21.20 -13.77
N VAL A 80 45.05 21.15 -12.71
CA VAL A 80 45.91 22.23 -12.27
C VAL A 80 47.34 21.92 -12.72
N GLY A 81 47.90 22.79 -13.56
CA GLY A 81 49.19 22.62 -14.20
C GLY A 81 49.13 22.82 -15.72
N THR A 82 50.24 22.55 -16.39
CA THR A 82 50.33 22.65 -17.87
C THR A 82 50.30 21.26 -18.48
N LEU A 83 49.24 20.99 -19.27
CA LEU A 83 49.14 19.81 -20.11
C LEU A 83 50.05 19.93 -21.32
N ASN A 84 50.73 18.83 -21.64
CA ASN A 84 51.44 18.71 -22.91
C ASN A 84 50.44 18.23 -23.99
N PRO A 85 50.59 18.67 -25.25
CA PRO A 85 49.73 18.21 -26.35
C PRO A 85 49.70 16.67 -26.54
N THR A 86 50.72 15.98 -26.05
CA THR A 86 50.88 14.53 -26.14
C THR A 86 50.35 13.75 -24.94
N ASP A 87 49.89 14.43 -23.88
CA ASP A 87 49.34 13.78 -22.70
C ASP A 87 48.00 13.10 -23.00
N LYS A 88 47.72 11.99 -22.32
CA LYS A 88 46.48 11.21 -22.48
C LYS A 88 45.81 10.93 -21.14
N VAL A 89 44.48 10.98 -21.12
CA VAL A 89 43.68 10.49 -20.00
C VAL A 89 43.64 8.97 -20.08
N GLN A 90 43.87 8.30 -18.96
CA GLN A 90 43.67 6.86 -18.78
C GLN A 90 42.70 6.63 -17.63
N ILE A 91 41.67 5.83 -17.88
CA ILE A 91 40.70 5.38 -16.88
C ILE A 91 40.97 3.90 -16.64
N ALA A 92 41.18 3.51 -15.38
CA ALA A 92 41.50 2.12 -15.06
C ALA A 92 40.32 1.16 -15.35
N ASP A 93 39.09 1.64 -15.17
CA ASP A 93 37.86 0.91 -15.44
C ASP A 93 36.84 1.83 -16.14
N GLU A 94 36.71 1.65 -17.45
CA GLU A 94 35.79 2.42 -18.31
C GLU A 94 34.33 1.94 -18.22
N GLU A 95 34.06 0.83 -17.52
CA GLU A 95 32.71 0.40 -17.21
C GLU A 95 32.14 1.22 -16.04
N ILE A 96 32.97 1.63 -15.09
CA ILE A 96 32.58 2.49 -13.95
C ILE A 96 32.39 3.95 -14.40
N VAL A 97 33.36 4.53 -15.12
CA VAL A 97 33.33 5.93 -15.58
C VAL A 97 33.86 6.04 -17.01
N ALA A 98 33.28 6.89 -17.83
CA ALA A 98 33.79 7.18 -19.18
C ALA A 98 34.05 8.67 -19.39
N GLN A 99 35.11 8.99 -20.12
CA GLN A 99 35.38 10.36 -20.55
C GLN A 99 34.38 10.80 -21.63
N GLN A 100 33.84 12.01 -21.46
CA GLN A 100 32.98 12.65 -22.44
C GLN A 100 33.74 13.72 -23.22
N GLY A 101 33.94 13.46 -24.51
CA GLY A 101 34.65 14.38 -25.41
C GLY A 101 36.15 14.47 -25.13
N LYS A 102 36.82 15.46 -25.74
CA LYS A 102 38.25 15.73 -25.53
C LYS A 102 38.46 16.63 -24.31
N VAL A 103 39.68 16.62 -23.77
CA VAL A 103 40.09 17.60 -22.74
C VAL A 103 40.14 18.99 -23.38
N THR A 104 39.44 19.95 -22.77
CA THR A 104 39.39 21.35 -23.24
C THR A 104 39.52 22.29 -22.07
N ASN A 105 40.30 23.37 -22.19
CA ASN A 105 40.50 24.36 -21.12
C ASN A 105 40.93 23.71 -19.78
N ASN A 106 41.85 22.74 -19.85
CA ASN A 106 42.31 21.95 -18.69
C ASN A 106 41.18 21.27 -17.90
N LYS A 107 40.11 20.85 -18.58
CA LYS A 107 38.96 20.19 -17.94
C LYS A 107 38.66 18.85 -18.59
N ILE A 108 38.41 17.86 -17.75
CA ILE A 108 37.95 16.52 -18.11
C ILE A 108 36.47 16.42 -17.73
N ASN A 109 35.61 16.00 -18.66
CA ASN A 109 34.23 15.67 -18.34
C ASN A 109 34.10 14.15 -18.24
N LEU A 110 33.51 13.66 -17.15
CA LEU A 110 33.39 12.24 -16.83
C LEU A 110 31.93 11.87 -16.58
N LEU A 111 31.43 10.86 -17.29
CA LEU A 111 30.12 10.26 -17.07
C LEU A 111 30.24 9.06 -16.13
N ALA A 112 29.50 9.09 -15.03
CA ALA A 112 29.38 7.96 -14.11
C ALA A 112 28.45 6.88 -14.69
N LYS A 113 28.98 5.73 -15.09
CA LYS A 113 28.24 4.65 -15.75
C LYS A 113 27.76 3.60 -14.76
N ASN A 114 28.67 2.97 -14.03
CA ASN A 114 28.38 1.89 -13.08
C ASN A 114 28.90 2.23 -11.67
N ILE A 115 28.30 1.61 -10.66
CA ILE A 115 28.69 1.77 -9.25
C ILE A 115 30.08 1.16 -9.03
N GLY A 116 30.92 1.86 -8.29
CA GLY A 116 32.26 1.41 -7.96
C GLY A 116 33.22 2.58 -7.79
N THR A 117 34.49 2.25 -7.56
CA THR A 117 35.58 3.22 -7.48
C THR A 117 36.59 2.92 -8.57
N THR A 118 37.01 3.94 -9.32
CA THR A 118 38.03 3.80 -10.36
C THR A 118 39.04 4.95 -10.29
N LYS A 119 40.26 4.68 -10.79
CA LYS A 119 41.35 5.65 -10.86
C LYS A 119 41.38 6.29 -12.24
N VAL A 120 41.48 7.62 -12.27
CA VAL A 120 41.70 8.40 -13.50
C VAL A 120 43.08 9.03 -13.43
N SER A 121 43.89 8.83 -14.46
CA SER A 121 45.28 9.28 -14.52
C SER A 121 45.55 10.06 -15.80
N ILE A 122 46.50 10.99 -15.77
CA ILE A 122 47.09 11.61 -16.96
C ILE A 122 48.46 10.98 -17.19
N LEU A 123 48.68 10.43 -18.37
CA LEU A 123 49.95 9.85 -18.79
C LEU A 123 50.68 10.75 -19.78
N SER A 124 52.01 10.83 -19.68
CA SER A 124 52.88 11.44 -20.70
C SER A 124 52.95 10.57 -21.97
N ALA A 125 53.59 11.09 -23.02
CA ALA A 125 53.83 10.34 -24.26
C ALA A 125 54.59 9.02 -24.03
N GLU A 126 55.47 8.99 -23.03
CA GLU A 126 56.27 7.84 -22.61
C GLU A 126 55.53 6.92 -21.63
N GLY A 127 54.24 7.16 -21.38
CA GLY A 127 53.39 6.36 -20.49
C GLY A 127 53.64 6.60 -19.00
N LYS A 128 54.34 7.67 -18.61
CA LYS A 128 54.57 8.00 -17.19
C LYS A 128 53.39 8.76 -16.61
N GLU A 129 52.92 8.35 -15.43
CA GLU A 129 51.86 9.05 -14.70
C GLU A 129 52.32 10.46 -14.30
N ARG A 130 51.60 11.47 -14.78
CA ARG A 130 51.81 12.89 -14.44
C ARG A 130 50.93 13.34 -13.28
N GLY A 131 49.89 12.59 -12.96
CA GLY A 131 48.99 12.81 -11.84
C GLY A 131 47.75 11.94 -11.96
N SER A 132 47.07 11.71 -10.84
CA SER A 132 45.84 10.92 -10.80
C SER A 132 44.91 11.32 -9.66
N PHE A 133 43.65 10.88 -9.75
CA PHE A 133 42.64 11.00 -8.71
C PHE A 133 41.70 9.79 -8.73
N GLU A 134 40.98 9.59 -7.63
CA GLU A 134 39.95 8.55 -7.50
C GLU A 134 38.55 9.14 -7.65
N ILE A 135 37.68 8.42 -8.36
CA ILE A 135 36.27 8.73 -8.49
C ILE A 135 35.44 7.55 -7.99
N THR A 136 34.49 7.83 -7.11
CA THR A 136 33.54 6.86 -6.55
C THR A 136 32.14 7.17 -7.08
N VAL A 137 31.53 6.22 -7.76
CA VAL A 137 30.16 6.32 -8.27
C VAL A 137 29.18 5.71 -7.27
N THR A 138 28.25 6.51 -6.76
CA THR A 138 27.19 6.05 -5.87
C THR A 138 25.90 5.73 -6.64
N PRO A 139 25.05 4.83 -6.12
CA PRO A 139 23.74 4.55 -6.71
C PRO A 139 22.88 5.82 -6.86
N LYS A 140 22.03 5.86 -7.89
CA LYS A 140 20.94 6.84 -8.00
C LYS A 140 20.01 6.73 -6.79
N LEU A 141 19.92 7.77 -5.97
CA LEU A 141 19.18 7.68 -4.71
C LEU A 141 17.68 7.49 -4.94
N LEU A 142 17.06 8.24 -5.86
CA LEU A 142 15.61 8.26 -6.01
C LEU A 142 15.08 7.29 -7.08
N LEU A 143 14.18 6.41 -6.66
CA LEU A 143 13.32 5.57 -7.51
C LEU A 143 11.93 6.21 -7.64
N SER A 144 11.23 5.87 -8.72
CA SER A 144 9.82 6.24 -8.92
C SER A 144 8.94 5.00 -9.02
N PHE A 145 7.71 5.07 -8.52
CA PHE A 145 6.80 3.93 -8.41
C PHE A 145 5.51 4.21 -9.17
N SER A 146 5.09 3.26 -10.00
CA SER A 146 3.84 3.31 -10.74
C SER A 146 3.00 2.07 -10.44
N PRO A 147 1.83 2.24 -9.79
CA PRO A 147 1.29 3.48 -9.23
C PRO A 147 2.04 3.94 -7.95
N ALA A 148 1.96 5.24 -7.63
CA ALA A 148 2.51 5.80 -6.38
C ALA A 148 1.65 5.49 -5.13
N LYS A 149 0.38 5.15 -5.36
CA LYS A 149 -0.56 4.62 -4.38
C LYS A 149 -1.30 3.45 -5.01
N VAL A 150 -1.21 2.27 -4.41
CA VAL A 150 -1.89 1.07 -4.88
C VAL A 150 -3.07 0.76 -3.97
N VAL A 151 -4.22 0.45 -4.56
CA VAL A 151 -5.44 0.05 -3.85
C VAL A 151 -5.75 -1.38 -4.28
N ILE A 152 -5.79 -2.31 -3.32
CA ILE A 152 -5.86 -3.75 -3.57
C ILE A 152 -7.00 -4.33 -2.74
N LYS A 153 -7.81 -5.20 -3.32
CA LYS A 153 -8.81 -5.96 -2.56
C LYS A 153 -8.10 -7.04 -1.74
N LYS A 154 -8.54 -7.25 -0.50
CA LYS A 154 -8.00 -8.31 0.38
C LYS A 154 -8.06 -9.67 -0.33
N GLY A 155 -6.95 -10.39 -0.30
CA GLY A 155 -6.77 -11.67 -0.99
C GLY A 155 -6.25 -11.56 -2.44
N GLU A 156 -6.25 -10.37 -3.03
CA GLU A 156 -5.73 -10.14 -4.38
C GLU A 156 -4.26 -9.67 -4.35
N THR A 157 -3.64 -9.73 -5.53
CA THR A 157 -2.27 -9.28 -5.74
C THR A 157 -2.21 -8.04 -6.61
N ALA A 158 -1.21 -7.19 -6.40
CA ALA A 158 -0.90 -6.10 -7.31
C ALA A 158 0.59 -6.04 -7.62
N THR A 159 0.90 -5.53 -8.81
CA THR A 159 2.28 -5.29 -9.25
C THR A 159 2.55 -3.81 -9.36
N ILE A 160 3.66 -3.38 -8.75
CA ILE A 160 4.17 -2.02 -8.84
C ILE A 160 5.38 -2.04 -9.77
N THR A 161 5.41 -1.10 -10.71
CA THR A 161 6.54 -0.89 -11.60
C THR A 161 7.47 0.16 -11.00
N VAL A 162 8.75 -0.18 -10.91
CA VAL A 162 9.81 0.71 -10.44
C VAL A 162 10.49 1.35 -11.65
N THR A 163 10.72 2.65 -11.60
CA THR A 163 11.51 3.37 -12.60
C THR A 163 12.77 3.93 -11.94
N GLY A 164 13.92 3.67 -12.56
CA GLY A 164 15.24 3.97 -12.01
C GLY A 164 16.18 2.77 -12.14
N VAL A 165 17.39 2.88 -11.60
CA VAL A 165 18.36 1.78 -11.58
C VAL A 165 18.14 0.97 -10.30
N TRP A 166 17.50 -0.21 -10.43
CA TRP A 166 17.40 -1.20 -9.36
C TRP A 166 18.74 -1.88 -9.15
N ASN A 167 19.20 -1.94 -7.91
CA ASN A 167 20.44 -2.62 -7.55
C ASN A 167 20.11 -3.95 -6.89
N ALA A 168 20.87 -4.99 -7.21
CA ALA A 168 20.68 -6.33 -6.61
C ALA A 168 20.81 -6.33 -5.08
N SER A 169 21.46 -5.32 -4.50
CA SER A 169 21.65 -5.15 -3.07
C SER A 169 20.57 -4.29 -2.38
N ASP A 170 19.59 -3.78 -3.12
CA ASP A 170 18.46 -3.05 -2.54
C ASP A 170 17.57 -3.99 -1.71
N LYS A 171 16.97 -3.43 -0.66
CA LYS A 171 16.07 -4.12 0.26
C LYS A 171 14.69 -3.52 0.19
N ILE A 172 13.67 -4.38 0.22
CA ILE A 172 12.28 -3.94 0.39
C ILE A 172 11.92 -4.06 1.86
N ARG A 173 11.34 -3.00 2.42
CA ARG A 173 10.77 -3.00 3.77
C ARG A 173 9.29 -2.66 3.68
N ILE A 174 8.46 -3.52 4.24
CA ILE A 174 7.03 -3.26 4.41
C ILE A 174 6.84 -2.76 5.85
N VAL A 175 6.30 -1.55 6.02
CA VAL A 175 6.17 -0.93 7.35
C VAL A 175 5.23 -1.74 8.25
N ASN A 176 4.18 -2.34 7.67
CA ASN A 176 3.26 -3.22 8.39
C ASN A 176 2.96 -4.48 7.56
N GLU A 177 3.73 -5.55 7.81
CA GLU A 177 3.61 -6.84 7.13
C GLU A 177 2.31 -7.60 7.44
N THR A 178 1.52 -7.14 8.42
CA THR A 178 0.19 -7.74 8.67
C THR A 178 -0.84 -7.33 7.62
N ILE A 179 -0.60 -6.24 6.89
CA ILE A 179 -1.52 -5.67 5.89
C ILE A 179 -1.23 -6.23 4.50
N VAL A 180 0.05 -6.27 4.10
CA VAL A 180 0.51 -6.86 2.83
C VAL A 180 1.80 -7.64 3.01
N SER A 181 2.04 -8.61 2.14
CA SER A 181 3.32 -9.32 2.04
C SER A 181 3.89 -9.24 0.63
N LEU A 182 5.23 -9.36 0.53
CA LEU A 182 5.94 -9.45 -0.73
C LEU A 182 5.72 -10.84 -1.35
N GLN A 183 5.42 -10.88 -2.65
CA GLN A 183 5.29 -12.11 -3.43
C GLN A 183 6.56 -12.32 -4.27
N GLY A 184 7.43 -13.20 -3.79
CA GLY A 184 8.71 -13.52 -4.44
C GLY A 184 9.75 -12.40 -4.33
N GLU A 185 10.82 -12.50 -5.13
CA GLU A 185 11.85 -11.47 -5.21
C GLU A 185 11.43 -10.34 -6.16
N ALA A 186 11.84 -9.11 -5.86
CA ALA A 186 11.66 -8.00 -6.78
C ALA A 186 12.65 -8.13 -7.94
N THR A 187 12.13 -8.52 -9.09
CA THR A 187 12.89 -8.77 -10.32
C THR A 187 12.35 -7.90 -11.45
N ASN A 188 13.20 -7.56 -12.41
CA ASN A 188 12.83 -6.77 -13.60
C ASN A 188 12.10 -5.45 -13.28
N ASN A 189 12.55 -4.74 -12.23
CA ASN A 189 11.92 -3.49 -11.78
C ASN A 189 10.44 -3.64 -11.41
N ARG A 190 10.03 -4.81 -10.90
CA ARG A 190 8.64 -5.07 -10.45
C ARG A 190 8.62 -5.55 -9.01
N ILE A 191 7.66 -5.04 -8.26
CA ILE A 191 7.37 -5.45 -6.88
C ILE A 191 5.96 -6.03 -6.87
N ASN A 192 5.81 -7.29 -6.47
CA ASN A 192 4.51 -7.94 -6.37
C ASN A 192 4.10 -8.03 -4.90
N LEU A 193 2.86 -7.66 -4.59
CA LEU A 193 2.32 -7.67 -3.24
C LEU A 193 1.06 -8.53 -3.19
N LEU A 194 0.86 -9.23 -2.07
CA LEU A 194 -0.40 -9.89 -1.71
C LEU A 194 -1.08 -9.12 -0.57
N ALA A 195 -2.36 -8.80 -0.74
CA ALA A 195 -3.16 -8.13 0.28
C ALA A 195 -3.69 -9.11 1.32
N LEU A 196 -3.32 -8.92 2.60
CA LEU A 196 -3.63 -9.85 3.71
C LEU A 196 -4.75 -9.35 4.61
N LYS A 197 -4.69 -8.07 5.01
CA LYS A 197 -5.62 -7.47 5.99
C LYS A 197 -5.97 -6.05 5.59
N VAL A 198 -7.23 -5.67 5.83
CA VAL A 198 -7.73 -4.31 5.61
C VAL A 198 -6.91 -3.30 6.42
N GLY A 199 -6.56 -2.19 5.77
CA GLY A 199 -5.77 -1.11 6.35
C GLY A 199 -4.88 -0.45 5.31
N SER A 200 -4.06 0.50 5.75
CA SER A 200 -3.03 1.13 4.92
C SER A 200 -1.64 0.85 5.46
N THR A 201 -0.68 0.72 4.55
CA THR A 201 0.74 0.58 4.89
C THR A 201 1.60 1.24 3.82
N GLN A 202 2.90 1.32 4.09
CA GLN A 202 3.89 1.87 3.18
C GLN A 202 4.92 0.80 2.85
N VAL A 203 5.31 0.73 1.59
CA VAL A 203 6.42 -0.10 1.12
C VAL A 203 7.57 0.82 0.76
N GLN A 204 8.74 0.55 1.35
CA GLN A 204 9.95 1.34 1.21
C GLN A 204 11.00 0.51 0.46
N VAL A 205 11.73 1.14 -0.46
CA VAL A 205 12.92 0.56 -1.06
C VAL A 205 14.14 1.26 -0.47
N LEU A 206 15.05 0.47 0.09
CA LEU A 206 16.23 0.96 0.78
C LEU A 206 17.47 0.43 0.08
N THR A 207 18.56 1.19 0.12
CA THR A 207 19.91 0.70 -0.20
C THR A 207 20.36 -0.37 0.80
N ALA A 208 21.45 -1.09 0.49
CA ALA A 208 22.03 -2.11 1.38
C ALA A 208 22.36 -1.56 2.78
N ASP A 209 22.79 -0.29 2.86
CA ASP A 209 23.10 0.47 4.06
C ASP A 209 21.91 1.25 4.63
N SER A 210 20.68 0.89 4.24
CA SER A 210 19.41 1.39 4.79
C SER A 210 19.10 2.86 4.50
N ARG A 211 19.75 3.48 3.51
CA ARG A 211 19.31 4.80 3.00
C ARG A 211 18.08 4.64 2.11
N ASP A 212 17.13 5.56 2.28
CA ASP A 212 15.87 5.58 1.54
C ASP A 212 16.09 5.81 0.04
N ARG A 213 15.43 4.99 -0.78
CA ARG A 213 15.36 5.14 -2.24
C ARG A 213 13.98 5.56 -2.72
N GLY A 214 13.03 5.68 -1.81
CA GLY A 214 11.66 6.06 -2.07
C GLY A 214 10.67 5.00 -1.62
N SER A 215 9.40 5.38 -1.64
CA SER A 215 8.31 4.57 -1.12
C SER A 215 7.00 4.81 -1.87
N PHE A 216 6.05 3.91 -1.66
CA PHE A 216 4.68 4.04 -2.15
C PHE A 216 3.69 3.56 -1.10
N GLU A 217 2.46 4.09 -1.17
CA GLU A 217 1.37 3.73 -0.25
C GLU A 217 0.60 2.52 -0.79
N VAL A 218 0.20 1.63 0.11
CA VAL A 218 -0.69 0.50 -0.17
C VAL A 218 -1.92 0.60 0.71
N VAL A 219 -3.10 0.53 0.10
CA VAL A 219 -4.39 0.47 0.81
C VAL A 219 -5.06 -0.84 0.46
N VAL A 220 -5.37 -1.62 1.48
CA VAL A 220 -6.14 -2.87 1.36
C VAL A 220 -7.57 -2.62 1.81
N TYR A 221 -8.53 -2.96 0.97
CA TYR A 221 -9.95 -2.92 1.28
C TYR A 221 -10.58 -4.31 1.20
N GLU A 222 -11.71 -4.51 1.86
CA GLU A 222 -12.57 -5.67 1.62
C GLU A 222 -13.99 -5.17 1.40
N ASP A 223 -14.77 -5.86 0.58
CA ASP A 223 -16.19 -5.53 0.43
C ASP A 223 -16.90 -5.77 1.75
N LEU A 224 -17.76 -4.85 2.16
CA LEU A 224 -18.66 -5.09 3.29
C LEU A 224 -19.46 -6.36 3.01
N LYS A 225 -19.38 -7.34 3.91
CA LYS A 225 -20.26 -8.52 3.84
C LYS A 225 -21.70 -8.02 3.78
N LYS A 226 -22.42 -8.35 2.70
CA LYS A 226 -23.86 -8.15 2.61
C LYS A 226 -24.52 -8.84 3.80
N ILE A 227 -25.01 -8.07 4.76
CA ILE A 227 -25.80 -8.59 5.88
C ILE A 227 -27.20 -8.84 5.32
N THR A 228 -27.54 -10.12 5.13
CA THR A 228 -28.89 -10.53 4.74
C THR A 228 -29.78 -10.54 5.98
N LEU A 229 -30.84 -9.75 5.96
CA LEU A 229 -31.89 -9.76 6.97
C LEU A 229 -32.66 -11.10 6.90
N PRO A 230 -32.89 -11.77 8.04
CA PRO A 230 -33.65 -13.01 8.06
C PRO A 230 -35.14 -12.75 7.83
N HIS A 231 -35.83 -13.73 7.24
CA HIS A 231 -37.30 -13.73 7.18
C HIS A 231 -37.92 -13.90 8.56
N LYS A 232 -39.09 -13.28 8.75
CA LYS A 232 -39.98 -13.51 9.88
C LYS A 232 -40.65 -14.87 9.74
N GLY A 233 -40.50 -15.71 10.76
CA GLY A 233 -41.24 -16.96 10.88
C GLY A 233 -42.72 -16.72 11.19
N ASP A 234 -43.55 -17.71 10.85
CA ASP A 234 -44.99 -17.70 11.10
C ASP A 234 -45.33 -17.42 12.57
N ILE A 235 -46.42 -16.68 12.76
CA ILE A 235 -47.05 -16.50 14.06
C ILE A 235 -47.72 -17.83 14.43
N PRO A 236 -47.34 -18.46 15.55
CA PRO A 236 -47.92 -19.74 15.95
C PRO A 236 -49.40 -19.58 16.26
N HIS A 237 -50.19 -20.63 16.06
CA HIS A 237 -51.56 -20.67 16.59
C HIS A 237 -51.53 -21.10 18.05
N TYR A 238 -52.48 -20.60 18.86
CA TYR A 238 -52.62 -21.07 20.23
C TYR A 238 -53.04 -22.54 20.25
N LYS A 239 -52.65 -23.26 21.31
CA LYS A 239 -53.06 -24.67 21.47
C LYS A 239 -54.56 -24.76 21.74
N THR A 240 -55.22 -25.69 21.05
CA THR A 240 -56.64 -26.02 21.24
C THR A 240 -56.82 -27.34 21.98
N GLU A 241 -58.06 -27.69 22.32
CA GLU A 241 -58.43 -28.99 22.91
C GLU A 241 -57.80 -29.32 24.28
N ILE A 242 -57.43 -28.29 25.03
CA ILE A 242 -56.87 -28.43 26.38
C ILE A 242 -58.00 -28.68 27.39
N THR A 243 -57.87 -29.74 28.19
CA THR A 243 -58.84 -30.12 29.23
C THR A 243 -58.36 -29.85 30.66
N SER A 244 -57.09 -29.43 30.84
CA SER A 244 -56.46 -29.15 32.14
C SER A 244 -56.40 -27.66 32.47
N LYS A 245 -56.80 -27.30 33.70
CA LYS A 245 -56.65 -25.92 34.20
C LYS A 245 -55.17 -25.55 34.38
N GLU A 246 -54.37 -26.46 34.92
CA GLU A 246 -52.95 -26.29 35.18
C GLU A 246 -52.18 -26.05 33.88
N GLU A 247 -52.51 -26.76 32.80
CA GLU A 247 -51.92 -26.53 31.48
C GLU A 247 -52.26 -25.13 30.95
N TYR A 248 -53.53 -24.68 31.07
CA TYR A 248 -53.89 -23.31 30.70
C TYR A 248 -53.11 -22.27 31.51
N LYS A 249 -52.97 -22.44 32.83
CA LYS A 249 -52.15 -21.54 33.66
C LYS A 249 -50.71 -21.45 33.14
N GLN A 250 -50.08 -22.59 32.83
CA GLN A 250 -48.72 -22.63 32.29
C GLN A 250 -48.61 -21.90 30.95
N LEU A 251 -49.56 -22.15 30.03
CA LEU A 251 -49.58 -21.52 28.71
C LEU A 251 -49.85 -20.02 28.79
N ILE A 252 -50.71 -19.56 29.69
CA ILE A 252 -50.96 -18.13 29.94
C ILE A 252 -49.68 -17.47 30.45
N GLU A 253 -49.00 -18.05 31.43
CA GLU A 253 -47.75 -17.50 31.96
C GLU A 253 -46.65 -17.43 30.89
N GLN A 254 -46.55 -18.45 30.03
CA GLN A 254 -45.63 -18.43 28.88
C GLN A 254 -46.01 -17.32 27.89
N THR A 255 -47.29 -17.17 27.57
CA THR A 255 -47.80 -16.15 26.64
C THR A 255 -47.52 -14.74 27.18
N LEU A 256 -47.73 -14.52 28.47
CA LEU A 256 -47.40 -13.24 29.12
C LEU A 256 -45.91 -12.94 29.03
N ARG A 257 -45.02 -13.92 29.26
CA ARG A 257 -43.57 -13.73 29.09
C ARG A 257 -43.21 -13.35 27.66
N THR A 258 -43.74 -14.06 26.66
CA THR A 258 -43.49 -13.74 25.24
C THR A 258 -44.00 -12.35 24.89
N HIS A 259 -45.19 -11.98 25.36
CA HIS A 259 -45.77 -10.66 25.11
C HIS A 259 -44.92 -9.52 25.69
N GLU A 260 -44.34 -9.68 26.88
CA GLU A 260 -43.43 -8.68 27.45
C GLU A 260 -42.13 -8.55 26.62
N LEU A 261 -41.63 -9.62 26.02
CA LEU A 261 -40.48 -9.54 25.10
C LEU A 261 -40.83 -8.75 23.83
N LEU A 262 -41.99 -9.01 23.24
CA LEU A 262 -42.46 -8.28 22.06
C LEU A 262 -42.68 -6.79 22.35
N LYS A 263 -43.20 -6.44 23.53
CA LYS A 263 -43.32 -5.04 23.95
C LYS A 263 -41.98 -4.32 23.98
N ARG A 264 -40.94 -4.96 24.52
CA ARG A 264 -39.59 -4.38 24.54
C ARG A 264 -39.07 -4.13 23.14
N VAL A 265 -39.32 -5.04 22.20
CA VAL A 265 -38.99 -4.82 20.77
C VAL A 265 -39.74 -3.60 20.25
N LEU A 266 -41.04 -3.53 20.52
CA LEU A 266 -41.88 -2.44 20.06
C LEU A 266 -41.49 -1.06 20.62
N GLU A 267 -41.05 -1.00 21.88
CA GLU A 267 -40.55 0.22 22.54
C GLU A 267 -39.31 0.80 21.85
N GLN A 268 -38.55 -0.02 21.13
CA GLN A 268 -37.38 0.43 20.35
C GLN A 268 -37.74 0.90 18.93
N LEU A 269 -38.99 0.74 18.50
CA LEU A 269 -39.41 1.06 17.14
C LEU A 269 -40.23 2.34 17.10
N GLU A 270 -39.80 3.28 16.24
CA GLU A 270 -40.56 4.49 15.95
C GLU A 270 -41.96 4.17 15.44
N LYS A 271 -42.92 5.01 15.82
CA LYS A 271 -44.30 4.90 15.38
C LYS A 271 -44.39 5.39 13.93
N TYR A 272 -45.10 4.65 13.09
CA TYR A 272 -45.41 5.05 11.71
C TYR A 272 -46.34 6.28 11.66
N PRO A 273 -46.29 7.09 10.58
CA PRO A 273 -47.13 8.28 10.43
C PRO A 273 -48.61 7.94 10.24
N LEU A 274 -49.47 8.29 11.21
CA LEU A 274 -50.87 7.86 11.24
C LEU A 274 -51.71 8.39 10.06
N GLU A 275 -51.30 9.50 9.48
CA GLU A 275 -51.97 10.17 8.35
C GLU A 275 -51.74 9.48 7.00
N LYS A 276 -50.81 8.52 6.93
CA LYS A 276 -50.50 7.79 5.69
C LYS A 276 -51.28 6.49 5.59
N TYR A 277 -51.65 6.15 4.36
CA TYR A 277 -52.35 4.91 4.02
C TYR A 277 -53.57 4.70 4.93
N ARG A 278 -53.75 3.48 5.46
CA ARG A 278 -54.73 3.15 6.50
C ARG A 278 -54.05 2.86 7.84
N TYR A 279 -52.94 3.55 8.12
CA TYR A 279 -52.21 3.38 9.37
C TYR A 279 -53.01 3.80 10.59
N ASN A 280 -53.91 4.77 10.46
CA ASN A 280 -54.84 5.09 11.54
C ASN A 280 -55.74 3.88 11.90
N ASP A 281 -56.22 3.13 10.92
CA ASP A 281 -57.07 1.95 11.14
C ASP A 281 -56.25 0.80 11.76
N GLN A 282 -55.04 0.56 11.23
CA GLN A 282 -54.09 -0.40 11.80
C GLN A 282 -53.77 -0.07 13.27
N ASN A 283 -53.53 1.21 13.57
CA ASN A 283 -53.24 1.68 14.92
C ASN A 283 -54.45 1.51 15.85
N ALA A 284 -55.64 1.89 15.40
CA ALA A 284 -56.87 1.73 16.17
C ALA A 284 -57.10 0.25 16.52
N LEU A 285 -56.90 -0.65 15.55
CA LEU A 285 -57.04 -2.08 15.77
C LEU A 285 -56.00 -2.62 16.77
N TYR A 286 -54.75 -2.19 16.67
CA TYR A 286 -53.72 -2.55 17.63
C TYR A 286 -54.06 -2.07 19.06
N LEU A 287 -54.54 -0.83 19.21
CA LEU A 287 -54.93 -0.28 20.50
C LEU A 287 -56.11 -1.05 21.13
N GLU A 288 -57.06 -1.50 20.31
CA GLU A 288 -58.15 -2.36 20.78
C GLU A 288 -57.63 -3.73 21.23
N GLY A 289 -56.69 -4.34 20.49
CA GLY A 289 -56.01 -5.55 20.94
C GLY A 289 -55.26 -5.36 22.27
N ILE A 290 -54.62 -4.20 22.46
CA ILE A 290 -53.99 -3.86 23.74
C ILE A 290 -55.01 -3.73 24.87
N ARG A 291 -56.19 -3.14 24.61
CA ARG A 291 -57.28 -3.06 25.59
C ARG A 291 -57.73 -4.46 26.02
N ILE A 292 -57.98 -5.35 25.06
CA ILE A 292 -58.45 -6.72 25.31
C ILE A 292 -57.39 -7.54 26.05
N SER A 293 -56.13 -7.52 25.59
CA SER A 293 -55.04 -8.27 26.22
C SER A 293 -54.72 -7.77 27.64
N ARG A 294 -54.84 -6.46 27.90
CA ARG A 294 -54.73 -5.90 29.26
C ARG A 294 -55.84 -6.40 30.17
N ALA A 295 -57.09 -6.43 29.69
CA ALA A 295 -58.22 -6.96 30.45
C ALA A 295 -58.03 -8.45 30.78
N ALA A 296 -57.58 -9.26 29.80
CA ALA A 296 -57.28 -10.68 30.01
C ALA A 296 -56.13 -10.89 31.02
N LYS A 297 -55.06 -10.08 30.92
CA LYS A 297 -53.95 -10.11 31.89
C LYS A 297 -54.41 -9.76 33.31
N LEU A 298 -55.26 -8.75 33.45
CA LEU A 298 -55.81 -8.33 34.74
C LEU A 298 -56.71 -9.43 35.33
N TYR A 299 -57.64 -9.95 34.53
CA TYR A 299 -58.50 -11.06 34.93
C TYR A 299 -57.69 -12.25 35.43
N TYR A 300 -56.67 -12.68 34.69
CA TYR A 300 -55.81 -13.78 35.09
C TYR A 300 -55.11 -13.49 36.42
N LYS A 301 -54.52 -12.30 36.58
CA LYS A 301 -53.83 -11.90 37.80
C LYS A 301 -54.74 -12.02 39.03
N GLU A 302 -55.99 -11.61 38.91
CA GLU A 302 -56.96 -11.57 40.02
C GLU A 302 -57.62 -12.93 40.28
N ASN A 303 -57.74 -13.79 39.26
CA ASN A 303 -58.59 -14.98 39.31
C ASN A 303 -57.86 -16.29 39.04
N LYS A 304 -56.54 -16.30 38.83
CA LYS A 304 -55.81 -17.52 38.39
C LYS A 304 -56.02 -18.75 39.27
N GLU A 305 -56.28 -18.59 40.57
CA GLU A 305 -56.48 -19.75 41.47
C GLU A 305 -57.91 -20.27 41.47
N THR A 306 -58.90 -19.42 41.17
CA THR A 306 -60.33 -19.73 41.28
C THR A 306 -61.04 -19.88 39.95
N ALA A 307 -60.43 -19.42 38.85
CA ALA A 307 -61.02 -19.45 37.52
C ALA A 307 -61.42 -20.87 37.07
N ASP A 308 -62.55 -20.96 36.38
CA ASP A 308 -62.97 -22.18 35.71
C ASP A 308 -62.20 -22.40 34.38
N LEU A 309 -62.35 -23.58 33.80
CA LEU A 309 -61.64 -23.95 32.58
C LEU A 309 -62.02 -23.03 31.41
N LYS A 310 -63.29 -22.63 31.31
CA LYS A 310 -63.80 -21.77 30.24
C LYS A 310 -63.18 -20.37 30.28
N ASN A 311 -63.09 -19.77 31.46
CA ASN A 311 -62.50 -18.45 31.61
C ASN A 311 -60.97 -18.49 31.42
N LEU A 312 -60.30 -19.55 31.86
CA LEU A 312 -58.87 -19.76 31.57
C LEU A 312 -58.61 -19.92 30.07
N LYS A 313 -59.44 -20.69 29.36
CA LYS A 313 -59.41 -20.79 27.90
C LYS A 313 -59.56 -19.42 27.22
N ASN A 314 -60.63 -18.68 27.54
CA ASN A 314 -60.86 -17.36 26.96
C ASN A 314 -59.70 -16.39 27.26
N THR A 315 -59.13 -16.45 28.45
CA THR A 315 -57.98 -15.64 28.85
C THR A 315 -56.76 -15.96 28.00
N TYR A 316 -56.44 -17.25 27.84
CA TYR A 316 -55.33 -17.71 27.01
C TYR A 316 -55.50 -17.30 25.55
N GLU A 317 -56.68 -17.54 24.97
CA GLU A 317 -56.98 -17.21 23.57
C GLU A 317 -56.87 -15.70 23.33
N ASN A 318 -57.43 -14.87 24.21
CA ASN A 318 -57.32 -13.41 24.12
C ASN A 318 -55.88 -12.91 24.24
N LEU A 319 -55.10 -13.45 25.19
CA LEU A 319 -53.69 -13.07 25.35
C LEU A 319 -52.86 -13.49 24.15
N HIS A 320 -53.13 -14.66 23.56
CA HIS A 320 -52.39 -15.11 22.39
C HIS A 320 -52.75 -14.27 21.16
N GLN A 321 -54.04 -14.09 20.90
CA GLN A 321 -54.50 -13.40 19.71
C GLN A 321 -54.15 -11.91 19.72
N TYR A 322 -54.60 -11.21 20.75
CA TYR A 322 -54.48 -9.76 20.85
C TYR A 322 -53.17 -9.35 21.51
N GLY A 323 -52.61 -10.19 22.38
CA GLY A 323 -51.30 -9.94 22.96
C GLY A 323 -50.17 -10.31 21.99
N ILE A 324 -50.12 -11.53 21.47
CA ILE A 324 -49.01 -11.95 20.59
C ILE A 324 -49.28 -11.52 19.14
N GLY A 325 -50.38 -11.99 18.55
CA GLY A 325 -50.68 -11.78 17.13
C GLY A 325 -50.67 -10.31 16.72
N TYR A 326 -51.45 -9.47 17.41
CA TYR A 326 -51.55 -8.04 17.06
C TYR A 326 -50.25 -7.28 17.32
N THR A 327 -49.47 -7.64 18.35
CA THR A 327 -48.18 -7.00 18.63
C THR A 327 -47.13 -7.37 17.59
N GLU A 328 -47.10 -8.63 17.14
CA GLU A 328 -46.24 -9.07 16.03
C GLU A 328 -46.56 -8.29 14.74
N VAL A 329 -47.84 -8.11 14.42
CA VAL A 329 -48.26 -7.27 13.27
C VAL A 329 -47.77 -5.83 13.45
N GLU A 330 -48.00 -5.22 14.61
CA GLU A 330 -47.57 -3.85 14.88
C GLU A 330 -46.05 -3.68 14.77
N ILE A 331 -45.25 -4.66 15.21
CA ILE A 331 -43.79 -4.67 15.02
C ILE A 331 -43.44 -4.70 13.53
N MET A 332 -44.05 -5.61 12.76
CA MET A 332 -43.81 -5.72 11.32
C MET A 332 -44.17 -4.43 10.57
N VAL A 333 -45.27 -3.77 10.93
CA VAL A 333 -45.69 -2.51 10.31
C VAL A 333 -44.67 -1.41 10.55
N ARG A 334 -44.18 -1.27 11.79
CA ARG A 334 -43.15 -0.26 12.14
C ARG A 334 -41.83 -0.53 11.43
N LEU A 335 -41.38 -1.78 11.40
CA LEU A 335 -40.17 -2.17 10.67
C LEU A 335 -40.32 -1.92 9.16
N ALA A 336 -41.47 -2.24 8.58
CA ALA A 336 -41.76 -1.99 7.17
C ALA A 336 -41.68 -0.49 6.84
N GLU A 337 -42.25 0.38 7.68
CA GLU A 337 -42.14 1.84 7.49
C GLU A 337 -40.69 2.32 7.62
N LEU A 338 -39.91 1.77 8.56
CA LEU A 338 -38.48 2.09 8.67
C LEU A 338 -37.73 1.71 7.38
N TYR A 339 -38.01 0.54 6.79
CA TYR A 339 -37.41 0.17 5.49
C TYR A 339 -37.89 1.07 4.35
N ARG A 340 -39.16 1.47 4.34
CA ARG A 340 -39.67 2.45 3.37
C ARG A 340 -38.93 3.79 3.51
N GLN A 341 -38.61 4.21 4.74
CA GLN A 341 -37.81 5.40 5.01
C GLN A 341 -36.35 5.27 4.60
N GLU A 342 -35.74 4.10 4.80
CA GLU A 342 -34.39 3.79 4.34
C GLU A 342 -34.30 3.79 2.79
N PHE A 343 -35.36 3.34 2.11
CA PHE A 343 -35.42 3.20 0.66
C PHE A 343 -36.57 4.02 0.03
N PRO A 344 -36.53 5.37 0.09
CA PRO A 344 -37.68 6.22 -0.22
C PRO A 344 -38.09 6.23 -1.69
N HIS A 345 -37.23 5.74 -2.60
CA HIS A 345 -37.52 5.65 -4.04
C HIS A 345 -38.07 4.28 -4.45
N ASN A 346 -38.12 3.30 -3.54
CA ASN A 346 -38.68 1.99 -3.85
C ASN A 346 -40.20 2.02 -3.69
N THR A 347 -40.92 2.12 -4.82
CA THR A 347 -42.39 2.16 -4.84
C THR A 347 -43.03 0.80 -4.51
N GLU A 348 -42.27 -0.30 -4.59
CA GLU A 348 -42.78 -1.64 -4.32
C GLU A 348 -42.98 -1.88 -2.82
N ILE A 349 -42.04 -1.45 -1.98
CA ILE A 349 -42.18 -1.48 -0.52
C ILE A 349 -43.41 -0.67 -0.10
N GLU A 350 -43.56 0.54 -0.64
CA GLU A 350 -44.72 1.40 -0.35
C GLU A 350 -46.05 0.74 -0.76
N ARG A 351 -46.10 0.10 -1.93
CA ARG A 351 -47.29 -0.62 -2.39
C ARG A 351 -47.64 -1.80 -1.47
N ILE A 352 -46.65 -2.64 -1.12
CA ILE A 352 -46.87 -3.79 -0.22
C ILE A 352 -47.41 -3.32 1.12
N ILE A 353 -46.86 -2.23 1.66
CA ILE A 353 -47.31 -1.64 2.91
C ILE A 353 -48.79 -1.24 2.83
N LYS A 354 -49.14 -0.45 1.81
CA LYS A 354 -50.49 0.07 1.61
C LYS A 354 -51.53 -1.04 1.49
N ASP A 355 -51.18 -2.12 0.78
CA ASP A 355 -52.09 -3.21 0.48
C ASP A 355 -52.32 -4.16 1.68
N ASN A 356 -51.36 -4.28 2.61
CA ASN A 356 -51.38 -5.33 3.65
C ASN A 356 -51.46 -4.82 5.09
N PHE A 357 -50.91 -3.65 5.41
CA PHE A 357 -50.87 -3.11 6.78
C PHE A 357 -51.98 -2.08 7.03
N ASN A 358 -53.23 -2.51 6.81
CA ASN A 358 -54.41 -1.63 6.73
C ASN A 358 -55.48 -1.89 7.81
N GLY A 359 -55.23 -2.81 8.74
CA GLY A 359 -56.18 -3.15 9.81
C GLY A 359 -57.41 -3.98 9.40
N GLU A 360 -57.49 -4.52 8.18
CA GLU A 360 -58.69 -5.23 7.72
C GLU A 360 -58.95 -6.59 8.39
N TYR A 361 -57.97 -7.11 9.13
CA TYR A 361 -58.10 -8.37 9.87
C TYR A 361 -58.90 -8.26 11.17
N GLY A 362 -59.41 -7.07 11.51
CA GLY A 362 -60.07 -6.82 12.80
C GLY A 362 -61.37 -7.58 13.05
N ASN A 363 -62.01 -8.11 12.00
CA ASN A 363 -63.22 -8.93 12.09
C ASN A 363 -62.94 -10.44 12.15
N LEU A 364 -61.67 -10.84 12.14
CA LEU A 364 -61.25 -12.24 12.16
C LEU A 364 -60.88 -12.66 13.59
N ASP A 365 -61.14 -13.93 13.91
CA ASP A 365 -60.84 -14.52 15.22
C ASP A 365 -60.29 -15.94 15.06
N GLY A 366 -59.60 -16.42 16.09
CA GLY A 366 -59.11 -17.78 16.23
C GLY A 366 -58.23 -18.27 15.07
N PRO A 367 -58.36 -19.53 14.64
CA PRO A 367 -57.54 -20.11 13.57
C PRO A 367 -57.63 -19.35 12.25
N ILE A 368 -58.80 -18.76 11.95
CA ILE A 368 -59.02 -17.98 10.73
C ILE A 368 -58.13 -16.75 10.73
N LEU A 369 -58.07 -16.03 11.86
CA LEU A 369 -57.18 -14.90 12.01
C LEU A 369 -55.71 -15.32 11.89
N THR A 370 -55.24 -16.33 12.63
CA THR A 370 -53.82 -16.73 12.57
C THR A 370 -53.40 -17.10 11.14
N ASN A 371 -54.25 -17.84 10.43
CA ASN A 371 -54.02 -18.20 9.03
C ASN A 371 -53.96 -16.96 8.12
N TYR A 372 -54.84 -15.98 8.34
CA TYR A 372 -54.82 -14.72 7.61
C TYR A 372 -53.52 -13.95 7.87
N LEU A 373 -53.10 -13.84 9.14
CA LEU A 373 -51.88 -13.11 9.51
C LEU A 373 -50.64 -13.73 8.85
N ASN A 374 -50.51 -15.05 8.85
CA ASN A 374 -49.35 -15.70 8.23
C ASN A 374 -49.37 -15.58 6.70
N LYS A 375 -50.52 -15.84 6.06
CA LYS A 375 -50.62 -15.83 4.58
C LYS A 375 -50.49 -14.44 3.97
N ASN A 376 -50.99 -13.40 4.65
CA ASN A 376 -51.03 -12.05 4.10
C ASN A 376 -49.98 -11.15 4.76
N ILE A 377 -49.96 -11.08 6.09
CA ILE A 377 -49.13 -10.09 6.80
C ILE A 377 -47.66 -10.54 6.88
N VAL A 378 -47.39 -11.76 7.38
CA VAL A 378 -46.01 -12.27 7.49
C VAL A 378 -45.39 -12.42 6.10
N LYS A 379 -46.16 -12.95 5.14
CA LYS A 379 -45.72 -13.03 3.74
C LYS A 379 -45.37 -11.64 3.17
N ALA A 380 -46.24 -10.65 3.31
CA ALA A 380 -45.98 -9.30 2.83
C ALA A 380 -44.73 -8.68 3.47
N PHE A 381 -44.54 -8.90 4.77
CA PHE A 381 -43.33 -8.44 5.46
C PHE A 381 -42.06 -9.12 4.90
N ASN A 382 -42.09 -10.43 4.65
CA ASN A 382 -40.97 -11.15 4.06
C ASN A 382 -40.70 -10.74 2.60
N ASP A 383 -41.73 -10.43 1.83
CA ASP A 383 -41.58 -9.84 0.49
C ASP A 383 -40.82 -8.49 0.58
N ILE A 384 -41.07 -7.67 1.60
CA ILE A 384 -40.30 -6.44 1.88
C ILE A 384 -38.85 -6.77 2.25
N ILE A 385 -38.62 -7.76 3.12
CA ILE A 385 -37.27 -8.20 3.49
C ILE A 385 -36.45 -8.63 2.26
N ASP A 386 -37.07 -9.35 1.31
CA ASP A 386 -36.42 -9.75 0.07
C ASP A 386 -36.01 -8.54 -0.78
N ILE A 387 -36.84 -7.51 -0.84
CA ILE A 387 -36.50 -6.26 -1.54
C ILE A 387 -35.34 -5.57 -0.83
N VAL A 388 -35.40 -5.41 0.49
CA VAL A 388 -34.32 -4.77 1.28
C VAL A 388 -33.00 -5.49 1.11
N ASN A 389 -33.01 -6.82 1.15
CA ASN A 389 -31.81 -7.65 0.94
C ASN A 389 -31.21 -7.53 -0.46
N LYS A 390 -32.01 -7.19 -1.48
CA LYS A 390 -31.51 -6.92 -2.83
C LYS A 390 -30.93 -5.51 -2.95
N LEU A 391 -31.47 -4.56 -2.19
CA LEU A 391 -31.04 -3.15 -2.21
C LEU A 391 -29.79 -2.90 -1.37
N LYS A 392 -29.53 -3.72 -0.34
CA LYS A 392 -28.27 -3.78 0.41
C LYS A 392 -27.20 -4.59 -0.33
#